data_AF-A0A7W0GHJ4-F1
#
_entry.id   AF-A0A7W0GHJ4-F1
#
_cell.length_a   1.000
_cell.length_b   1.000
_cell.length_c   1.000
_cell.angle_alpha   90.00
_cell.angle_beta   90.00
_cell.angle_gamma   90.00
#
_symmetry.space_group_name_H-M   'P 1'
#
loop_
_entity.id
_entity.type
_entity.pdbx_description
1 polymer ?
#
loop_
_entity_poly.entity_id
_entity_poly.type
_entity_poly.pdbx_seq_one_letter_code
_entity_poly.pdbx_strand_id
1 'polypeptide(L)'
;VTVRTFLVPATLATDRRAWIELDKFLVALPAGSRVVVARGDADSSVVKRPIDLSPNQALAAGVDPNDDSYCDCGWPYTLLLPRGNAAGLRCRLMVMCTDAAIDLVPVQGHCGSMSFCGAVDRYPDARDMGYPFNRPFAGSRATAIRDVILGAPNTAARTVMIRHTS
;
A
#
# COMPACT_ATOMS: atom_id res chain seq x y z
N VAL A 1 -12.36 6.73 -7.79
CA VAL A 1 -11.01 6.30 -8.20
C VAL A 1 -10.43 5.38 -7.14
N THR A 2 -9.55 4.46 -7.54
CA THR A 2 -8.74 3.67 -6.62
C THR A 2 -7.40 4.38 -6.47
N VAL A 3 -7.04 4.75 -5.25
CA VAL A 3 -5.75 5.36 -4.90
C VAL A 3 -4.82 4.25 -4.43
N ARG A 4 -3.64 4.15 -5.04
CA ARG A 4 -2.63 3.13 -4.75
C ARG A 4 -1.35 3.82 -4.32
N THR A 5 -0.88 3.51 -3.12
CA THR A 5 0.28 4.16 -2.51
C THR A 5 1.41 3.16 -2.35
N PHE A 6 2.60 3.54 -2.84
CA PHE A 6 3.79 2.71 -2.77
C PHE A 6 4.99 3.51 -2.25
N LEU A 7 5.93 2.80 -1.64
CA LEU A 7 7.17 3.35 -1.12
C LEU A 7 8.37 2.51 -1.60
N VAL A 8 9.51 3.16 -1.82
CA VAL A 8 10.78 2.47 -2.09
C VAL A 8 11.95 3.27 -1.54
N PRO A 9 13.01 2.66 -1.00
CA PRO A 9 14.27 3.34 -0.76
C PRO A 9 14.79 3.98 -2.05
N ALA A 10 15.23 5.23 -2.00
CA ALA A 10 15.60 5.98 -3.20
C ALA A 10 16.72 5.30 -4.03
N THR A 11 17.61 4.57 -3.37
CA THR A 11 18.69 3.79 -4.00
C THR A 11 18.19 2.55 -4.76
N LEU A 12 16.97 2.09 -4.47
CA LEU A 12 16.36 0.91 -5.08
C LEU A 12 15.21 1.26 -6.03
N ALA A 13 14.99 2.55 -6.32
CA ALA A 13 13.81 3.01 -7.06
C ALA A 13 13.72 2.45 -8.51
N THR A 14 14.83 1.98 -9.07
CA THR A 14 14.89 1.34 -10.39
C THR A 14 14.58 -0.17 -10.36
N ASP A 15 14.51 -0.80 -9.18
CA ASP A 15 14.07 -2.18 -9.03
C ASP A 15 12.58 -2.23 -8.69
N ARG A 16 11.76 -2.65 -9.66
CA ARG A 16 10.31 -2.81 -9.47
C ARG A 16 9.96 -3.70 -8.27
N ARG A 17 10.82 -4.66 -7.91
CA ARG A 17 10.58 -5.61 -6.82
C ARG A 17 10.83 -5.01 -5.43
N ALA A 18 11.45 -3.84 -5.36
CA ALA A 18 11.75 -3.15 -4.10
C ALA A 18 10.63 -2.18 -3.66
N TRP A 19 9.61 -1.98 -4.51
CA TRP A 19 8.47 -1.14 -4.19
C TRP A 19 7.49 -1.89 -3.28
N ILE A 20 7.21 -1.34 -2.11
CA ILE A 20 6.27 -1.89 -1.15
C ILE A 20 4.94 -1.13 -1.21
N GLU A 21 3.83 -1.85 -1.16
CA GLU A 21 2.49 -1.27 -1.04
C GLU A 21 2.33 -0.72 0.38
N LEU A 22 1.93 0.56 0.49
CA LEU A 22 1.59 1.18 1.77
C LEU A 22 0.08 1.22 1.99
N ASP A 23 -0.70 1.37 0.92
CA ASP A 23 -2.14 1.54 1.04
C ASP A 23 -2.86 1.43 -0.32
N LYS A 24 -4.13 1.03 -0.26
CA LYS A 24 -5.05 0.99 -1.40
C LYS A 24 -6.48 1.28 -0.94
N PHE A 25 -7.09 2.32 -1.50
CA PHE A 25 -8.42 2.75 -1.06
C PHE A 25 -9.20 3.51 -2.13
N LEU A 26 -10.51 3.58 -1.93
CA LEU A 26 -11.41 4.30 -2.83
C LEU A 26 -11.60 5.75 -2.38
N VAL A 27 -11.60 6.65 -3.36
CA VAL A 27 -11.96 8.06 -3.16
C VAL A 27 -12.91 8.50 -4.27
N ALA A 28 -13.96 9.23 -3.90
CA ALA A 28 -14.80 9.95 -4.85
C ALA A 28 -14.09 11.26 -5.25
N LEU A 29 -13.72 11.38 -6.52
CA LEU A 29 -13.16 12.60 -7.08
C LEU A 29 -14.12 13.14 -8.15
N PRO A 30 -14.92 14.17 -7.83
CA PRO A 30 -15.78 14.82 -8.82
C PRO A 30 -14.97 15.40 -9.98
N ALA A 31 -15.54 15.36 -11.20
CA ALA A 31 -14.88 15.93 -12.37
C ALA A 31 -14.56 17.42 -12.17
N GLY A 32 -13.35 17.83 -12.57
CA GLY A 32 -12.88 19.22 -12.47
C GLY A 32 -12.60 19.72 -11.05
N SER A 33 -12.76 18.88 -10.03
CA SER A 33 -12.55 19.29 -8.63
C SER A 33 -11.07 19.24 -8.22
N ARG A 34 -10.71 20.05 -7.22
CA ARG A 34 -9.45 19.97 -6.48
C ARG A 34 -9.76 19.55 -5.06
N VAL A 35 -9.54 18.28 -4.76
CA VAL A 35 -9.85 17.68 -3.46
C VAL A 35 -8.55 17.38 -2.71
N VAL A 36 -8.53 17.68 -1.42
CA VAL A 36 -7.50 17.21 -0.50
C VAL A 36 -8.01 15.93 0.15
N VAL A 37 -7.25 14.85 0.00
CA VAL A 37 -7.56 13.56 0.60
C VAL A 37 -6.71 13.41 1.85
N ALA A 38 -7.35 13.29 3.02
CA ALA A 38 -6.71 12.94 4.27
C ALA A 38 -7.02 11.48 4.61
N ARG A 39 -5.99 10.72 4.95
CA ARG A 39 -6.12 9.30 5.30
C ARG A 39 -5.13 8.97 6.40
N GLY A 40 -5.62 8.39 7.49
CA GLY A 40 -4.78 7.91 8.58
C GLY A 40 -4.00 6.68 8.16
N ASP A 41 -2.82 6.51 8.72
CA ASP A 41 -2.01 5.29 8.58
C ASP A 41 -2.71 4.05 9.17
N ALA A 42 -3.46 4.23 10.27
CA ALA A 42 -4.33 3.21 10.86
C ALA A 42 -5.47 2.74 9.91
N ASP A 43 -5.83 3.54 8.90
CA ASP A 43 -6.85 3.16 7.93
C ASP A 43 -6.30 2.31 6.78
N SER A 44 -4.97 2.11 6.74
CA SER A 44 -4.31 1.43 5.63
C SER A 44 -4.88 0.03 5.38
N SER A 45 -5.07 -0.29 4.09
CA SER A 45 -5.57 -1.60 3.64
C SER A 45 -4.57 -2.74 3.80
N VAL A 46 -3.30 -2.43 4.12
CA VAL A 46 -2.25 -3.44 4.34
C VAL A 46 -2.19 -3.87 5.82
N VAL A 47 -2.69 -3.02 6.72
CA VAL A 47 -2.61 -3.21 8.16
C VAL A 47 -3.73 -4.15 8.62
N LYS A 48 -3.38 -5.11 9.48
CA LYS A 48 -4.36 -6.03 10.08
C LYS A 48 -5.39 -5.33 10.94
N ARG A 49 -6.55 -5.97 11.15
CA ARG A 49 -7.55 -5.54 12.12
C ARG A 49 -7.86 -6.70 13.07
N PRO A 50 -7.93 -6.48 14.39
CA PRO A 50 -7.72 -5.21 15.10
C PRO A 50 -6.26 -4.71 15.03
N ILE A 51 -6.08 -3.40 15.20
CA ILE A 51 -4.76 -2.75 15.14
C ILE A 51 -4.03 -2.96 16.46
N ASP A 52 -2.84 -3.55 16.39
CA ASP A 52 -1.92 -3.58 17.52
C ASP A 52 -1.02 -2.35 17.49
N LEU A 53 -1.18 -1.47 18.48
CA LEU A 53 -0.37 -0.26 18.62
C LEU A 53 0.98 -0.52 19.29
N SER A 54 1.18 -1.73 19.84
CA SER A 54 2.45 -2.14 20.45
C SER A 54 2.78 -3.61 20.17
N PRO A 55 4.08 -3.97 20.12
CA PRO A 55 4.50 -5.37 20.01
C PRO A 55 3.95 -6.27 21.12
N ASN A 56 3.78 -5.72 22.33
CA ASN A 56 3.28 -6.49 23.48
C ASN A 56 1.80 -6.87 23.31
N GLN A 57 0.98 -6.00 22.70
CA GLN A 57 -0.40 -6.33 22.36
C GLN A 57 -0.47 -7.44 21.31
N ALA A 58 0.39 -7.37 20.29
CA ALA A 58 0.48 -8.40 19.25
C ALA A 58 0.89 -9.78 19.81
N LEU A 59 1.77 -9.82 20.81
CA LEU A 59 2.22 -11.06 21.47
C LEU A 59 1.22 -11.62 22.48
N ALA A 60 0.39 -10.76 23.08
CA ALA A 60 -0.62 -11.16 24.07
C ALA A 60 -1.91 -11.68 23.42
N ALA A 61 -2.16 -11.34 22.14
CA ALA A 61 -3.23 -11.90 21.35
C ALA A 61 -2.90 -13.38 21.05
N GLY A 62 -3.36 -14.28 21.94
CA GLY A 62 -3.28 -15.72 21.71
C GLY A 62 -3.98 -16.07 20.41
N VAL A 63 -3.26 -16.72 19.50
CA VAL A 63 -3.84 -17.22 18.25
C VAL A 63 -4.55 -18.53 18.57
N ASP A 64 -5.88 -18.55 18.59
CA ASP A 64 -6.64 -19.80 18.54
C ASP A 64 -6.67 -20.28 17.08
N PRO A 65 -6.01 -21.39 16.74
CA PRO A 65 -5.99 -21.91 15.37
C PRO A 65 -7.35 -22.41 14.87
N ASN A 66 -8.38 -22.44 15.72
CA ASN A 66 -9.77 -22.76 15.35
C ASN A 66 -10.70 -21.53 15.33
N ASP A 67 -10.18 -20.32 15.55
CA ASP A 67 -10.97 -19.10 15.42
C ASP A 67 -11.12 -18.77 13.92
N ASP A 68 -12.37 -18.62 13.48
CA ASP A 68 -12.75 -18.19 12.12
C ASP A 68 -12.40 -16.69 11.88
N SER A 69 -11.53 -16.10 12.70
CA SER A 69 -11.05 -14.72 12.63
C SER A 69 -10.10 -14.47 11.46
N TYR A 70 -10.50 -14.88 10.25
CA TYR A 70 -9.84 -14.56 8.97
C TYR A 70 -9.51 -13.06 8.83
N CYS A 71 -10.27 -12.19 9.49
CA CYS A 71 -10.01 -10.75 9.53
C CYS A 71 -8.74 -10.33 10.32
N ASP A 72 -8.19 -11.20 11.19
CA ASP A 72 -6.99 -10.94 12.02
C ASP A 72 -5.68 -11.08 11.24
N CYS A 73 -5.74 -11.65 10.04
CA CYS A 73 -4.60 -11.68 9.14
C CYS A 73 -4.26 -10.25 8.67
N GLY A 74 -2.97 -9.94 8.58
CA GLY A 74 -2.48 -8.73 7.92
C GLY A 74 -1.13 -8.24 8.41
N TRP A 75 -0.65 -7.14 7.84
CA TRP A 75 0.63 -6.59 8.24
C TRP A 75 0.52 -5.89 9.61
N PRO A 76 1.46 -6.10 10.53
CA PRO A 76 1.48 -5.36 11.79
C PRO A 76 1.60 -3.85 11.53
N TYR A 77 0.75 -3.06 12.19
CA TYR A 77 0.76 -1.60 12.08
C TYR A 77 2.14 -1.00 12.40
N THR A 78 2.79 -1.52 13.44
CA THR A 78 4.12 -1.09 13.89
C THR A 78 5.25 -1.37 12.90
N LEU A 79 4.99 -2.12 11.82
CA LEU A 79 5.94 -2.45 10.77
C LEU A 79 5.60 -1.81 9.41
N LEU A 80 4.60 -0.91 9.35
CA LEU A 80 4.13 -0.32 8.09
C LEU A 80 5.24 0.40 7.32
N LEU A 81 6.21 1.00 8.03
CA LEU A 81 7.33 1.72 7.44
C LEU A 81 8.65 0.95 7.65
N PRO A 82 9.58 0.99 6.67
CA PRO A 82 10.95 0.55 6.89
C PRO A 82 11.56 1.32 8.06
N ARG A 83 12.36 0.64 8.90
CA ARG A 83 12.97 1.21 10.11
C ARG A 83 13.67 2.56 9.88
N GLY A 84 14.34 2.73 8.74
CA GLY A 84 15.20 3.87 8.48
C GLY A 84 16.44 3.88 9.38
N ASN A 85 17.05 5.05 9.56
CA ASN A 85 18.20 5.25 10.44
C ASN A 85 18.21 6.70 10.99
N ALA A 86 19.10 7.00 11.92
CA ALA A 86 19.20 8.33 12.54
C ALA A 86 19.52 9.44 11.54
N ALA A 87 20.32 9.15 10.50
CA ALA A 87 20.63 10.09 9.43
C ALA A 87 19.45 10.34 8.47
N GLY A 88 18.45 9.45 8.49
CA GLY A 88 17.30 9.46 7.60
C GLY A 88 17.49 8.58 6.37
N LEU A 89 16.57 7.64 6.16
CA LEU A 89 16.43 6.89 4.94
C LEU A 89 15.60 7.69 3.94
N ARG A 90 16.22 8.08 2.82
CA ARG A 90 15.50 8.73 1.70
C ARG A 90 14.67 7.68 0.96
N CYS A 91 13.37 7.93 0.86
CA CYS A 91 12.43 7.08 0.13
C CYS A 91 11.70 7.87 -0.95
N ARG A 92 11.29 7.20 -2.02
CA ARG A 92 10.33 7.72 -2.98
C ARG A 92 8.94 7.22 -2.57
N LEU A 93 8.05 8.13 -2.23
CA LEU A 93 6.64 7.89 -2.01
C LEU A 93 5.90 8.18 -3.33
N MET A 94 5.15 7.21 -3.83
CA MET A 94 4.38 7.34 -5.06
C MET A 94 2.90 7.07 -4.77
N VAL A 95 2.05 7.89 -5.36
CA VAL A 95 0.59 7.70 -5.40
C VAL A 95 0.17 7.58 -6.86
N MET A 96 -0.62 6.57 -7.17
CA MET A 96 -1.22 6.35 -8.47
C MET A 96 -2.74 6.27 -8.33
N CYS A 97 -3.46 6.98 -9.19
CA CYS A 97 -4.91 6.92 -9.28
C CYS A 97 -5.32 6.06 -10.47
N THR A 98 -6.12 5.02 -10.23
CA THR A 98 -6.70 4.16 -11.27
C THR A 98 -8.23 4.24 -11.27
N ASP A 99 -8.83 3.82 -12.39
CA ASP A 99 -10.28 3.83 -12.55
C ASP A 99 -10.92 2.76 -11.67
N ALA A 100 -11.72 3.18 -10.69
CA ALA A 100 -12.41 2.29 -9.78
C ALA A 100 -13.46 1.42 -10.48
N ALA A 101 -14.06 1.88 -11.60
CA ALA A 101 -15.04 1.08 -12.33
C ALA A 101 -14.42 -0.14 -13.03
N ILE A 102 -13.12 -0.05 -13.35
CA ILE A 102 -12.34 -1.16 -13.93
C ILE A 102 -11.75 -2.04 -12.83
N ASP A 103 -11.33 -1.42 -11.73
CA ASP A 103 -10.62 -2.10 -10.66
C ASP A 103 -11.55 -2.86 -9.70
N LEU A 104 -12.73 -2.32 -9.40
CA LEU A 104 -13.54 -2.83 -8.30
C LEU A 104 -14.18 -4.18 -8.65
N VAL A 105 -13.93 -5.15 -7.78
CA VAL A 105 -14.65 -6.41 -7.76
C VAL A 105 -15.64 -6.37 -6.59
N PRO A 106 -16.95 -6.56 -6.82
CA PRO A 106 -17.91 -6.63 -5.72
C PRO A 106 -17.55 -7.78 -4.78
N VAL A 107 -17.44 -7.48 -3.49
CA VAL A 107 -17.15 -8.47 -2.44
C VAL A 107 -18.21 -8.40 -1.36
N GLN A 108 -18.64 -9.55 -0.86
CA GLN A 108 -19.45 -9.66 0.35
C GLN A 108 -18.51 -9.86 1.54
N GLY A 109 -18.56 -8.96 2.52
CA GLY A 109 -17.79 -9.09 3.77
C GLY A 109 -16.97 -7.85 4.14
N HIS A 110 -16.62 -7.76 5.42
CA HIS A 110 -15.92 -6.64 6.03
C HIS A 110 -14.66 -7.14 6.76
N CYS A 111 -13.57 -7.43 6.04
CA CYS A 111 -12.26 -7.63 6.66
C CYS A 111 -11.29 -6.50 6.28
N GLY A 112 -10.37 -6.16 7.19
CA GLY A 112 -9.53 -4.97 7.10
C GLY A 112 -8.27 -5.08 6.26
N SER A 113 -7.63 -6.26 6.23
CA SER A 113 -6.35 -6.49 5.54
C SER A 113 -6.55 -7.06 4.14
N MET A 114 -7.35 -6.36 3.35
CA MET A 114 -7.72 -6.80 2.02
C MET A 114 -6.50 -6.89 1.08
N SER A 115 -5.44 -6.09 1.29
CA SER A 115 -4.27 -6.08 0.41
C SER A 115 -3.43 -7.36 0.49
N PHE A 116 -3.28 -7.97 1.68
CA PHE A 116 -2.44 -9.16 1.87
C PHE A 116 -3.22 -10.43 2.18
N CYS A 117 -4.36 -10.31 2.83
CA CYS A 117 -5.15 -11.47 3.26
C CYS A 117 -6.30 -11.75 2.31
N GLY A 118 -6.72 -10.75 1.53
CA GLY A 118 -7.87 -10.84 0.63
C GLY A 118 -9.21 -10.72 1.36
N ALA A 119 -10.29 -11.13 0.69
CA ALA A 119 -11.54 -11.50 1.35
C ALA A 119 -11.73 -13.00 1.23
N VAL A 120 -12.56 -13.53 2.14
CA VAL A 120 -12.93 -14.94 2.27
C VAL A 120 -13.20 -15.59 0.91
N ASP A 121 -13.90 -14.89 0.01
CA ASP A 121 -14.29 -15.45 -1.29
C ASP A 121 -13.59 -14.83 -2.52
N ARG A 122 -13.29 -13.51 -2.53
CA ARG A 122 -12.74 -12.85 -3.73
C ARG A 122 -11.96 -11.58 -3.42
N TYR A 123 -10.78 -11.45 -4.03
CA TYR A 123 -9.96 -10.22 -3.94
C TYR A 123 -10.72 -9.01 -4.55
N PRO A 124 -10.78 -7.85 -3.85
CA PRO A 124 -11.67 -6.72 -4.20
C PRO A 124 -11.14 -5.84 -5.35
N ASP A 125 -10.10 -6.28 -6.03
CA ASP A 125 -9.37 -5.54 -7.05
C ASP A 125 -9.07 -6.46 -8.23
N ALA A 126 -9.58 -6.14 -9.41
CA ALA A 126 -9.43 -6.93 -10.62
C ALA A 126 -8.00 -6.87 -11.19
N ARG A 127 -7.18 -5.92 -10.72
CA ARG A 127 -5.77 -5.83 -11.11
C ARG A 127 -4.95 -6.92 -10.40
N ASP A 128 -3.96 -7.43 -11.11
CA ASP A 128 -2.93 -8.31 -10.53
C ASP A 128 -2.35 -7.69 -9.25
N MET A 129 -2.15 -8.50 -8.21
CA MET A 129 -1.48 -8.05 -6.98
C MET A 129 -0.09 -7.47 -7.31
N GLY A 130 0.22 -6.33 -6.69
CA GLY A 130 1.44 -5.57 -6.95
C GLY A 130 1.41 -4.70 -8.21
N TYR A 131 0.28 -4.59 -8.93
CA TYR A 131 0.13 -3.62 -10.01
C TYR A 131 0.45 -2.19 -9.52
N PRO A 132 1.27 -1.40 -10.24
CA PRO A 132 1.82 -1.66 -11.58
C PRO A 132 3.20 -2.33 -11.61
N PHE A 133 3.82 -2.62 -10.46
CA PHE A 133 5.20 -3.13 -10.35
C PHE A 133 5.34 -4.65 -10.53
N ASN A 134 4.22 -5.36 -10.62
CA ASN A 134 4.19 -6.82 -10.82
C ASN A 134 4.85 -7.25 -12.15
N ARG A 135 4.83 -6.38 -13.18
CA ARG A 135 5.38 -6.66 -14.51
C ARG A 135 6.62 -5.81 -14.82
N PRO A 136 7.53 -6.28 -15.68
CA PRO A 136 8.62 -5.44 -16.22
C PRO A 136 8.07 -4.25 -17.01
N PHE A 137 8.74 -3.10 -16.90
CA PHE A 137 8.43 -1.91 -17.68
C PHE A 137 9.24 -1.89 -18.98
N ALA A 138 8.65 -1.36 -20.05
CA ALA A 138 9.34 -1.15 -21.31
C ALA A 138 10.44 -0.07 -21.17
N GLY A 139 11.57 -0.26 -21.86
CA GLY A 139 12.70 0.67 -21.85
C GLY A 139 13.87 0.22 -20.97
N SER A 140 14.80 1.14 -20.71
CA SER A 140 16.02 0.82 -19.94
C SER A 140 15.69 0.58 -18.46
N ARG A 141 16.32 -0.40 -17.80
CA ARG A 141 16.10 -0.64 -16.36
C ARG A 141 16.39 0.61 -15.50
N ALA A 142 17.33 1.44 -15.93
CA ALA A 142 17.70 2.66 -15.22
C ALA A 142 16.61 3.74 -15.22
N THR A 143 15.77 3.81 -16.27
CA THR A 143 14.82 4.90 -16.45
C THR A 143 13.37 4.47 -16.59
N ALA A 144 13.09 3.20 -16.90
CA ALA A 144 11.75 2.73 -17.27
C ALA A 144 10.68 3.04 -16.23
N ILE A 145 10.94 2.82 -14.94
CA ILE A 145 9.96 3.15 -13.87
C ILE A 145 9.70 4.65 -13.82
N ARG A 146 10.76 5.46 -13.93
CA ARG A 146 10.64 6.91 -13.91
C ARG A 146 9.84 7.41 -15.13
N ASP A 147 10.16 6.90 -16.31
CA ASP A 147 9.61 7.42 -17.56
C ASP A 147 8.17 6.92 -17.78
N VAL A 148 7.89 5.64 -17.47
CA VAL A 148 6.57 5.03 -17.69
C VAL A 148 5.59 5.38 -16.57
N ILE A 149 5.97 5.15 -15.31
CA ILE A 149 5.04 5.28 -14.18
C ILE A 149 5.08 6.68 -13.59
N LEU A 150 6.27 7.20 -13.29
CA LEU A 150 6.38 8.55 -12.69
C LEU A 150 6.13 9.68 -13.71
N GLY A 151 6.11 9.36 -15.02
CA GLY A 151 5.70 10.27 -16.09
C GLY A 151 4.21 10.22 -16.43
N ALA A 152 3.45 9.25 -15.89
CA ALA A 152 2.04 9.12 -16.20
C ALA A 152 1.21 10.23 -15.52
N PRO A 153 0.19 10.80 -16.19
CA PRO A 153 -0.57 11.94 -15.67
C PRO A 153 -1.41 11.62 -14.43
N ASN A 154 -1.67 10.33 -14.19
CA ASN A 154 -2.42 9.82 -13.04
C ASN A 154 -1.52 9.37 -11.88
N THR A 155 -0.22 9.64 -11.95
CA THR A 155 0.76 9.29 -10.92
C THR A 155 1.46 10.54 -10.43
N ALA A 156 1.75 10.59 -9.13
CA ALA A 156 2.63 11.59 -8.54
C ALA A 156 3.60 10.91 -7.57
N ALA A 157 4.83 11.41 -7.50
CA ALA A 157 5.79 10.92 -6.51
C ALA A 157 6.59 12.05 -5.88
N ARG A 158 6.93 11.87 -4.61
CA ARG A 158 7.75 12.80 -3.83
C ARG A 158 8.81 12.04 -3.05
N THR A 159 9.91 12.71 -2.76
CA THR A 159 10.93 12.18 -1.86
C THR A 159 10.51 12.49 -0.42
N VAL A 160 10.50 11.47 0.43
CA VAL A 160 10.27 11.57 1.88
C VAL A 160 11.48 11.02 2.62
N MET A 161 11.58 11.32 3.91
CA MET A 161 12.68 10.87 4.76
C MET A 161 12.12 10.16 5.98
N ILE A 162 12.57 8.93 6.21
CA ILE A 162 12.21 8.14 7.39
C ILE A 162 13.39 8.17 8.35
N ARG A 163 13.20 8.77 9.53
CA ARG A 163 14.21 8.82 10.59
C ARG A 163 13.83 7.89 11.71
N HIS A 164 14.78 7.06 12.13
CA HIS A 164 14.64 6.24 13.32
C HIS A 164 15.03 7.06 14.55
N THR A 165 14.11 7.23 15.49
CA THR A 165 14.37 7.80 16.81
C THR A 165 14.45 6.67 17.82
N SER A 166 15.58 6.57 18.52
CA SER A 166 15.80 5.65 19.64
C SER A 166 15.15 6.15 20.92
#